data_AF-A0A2V2N1U2-F1
#
_entry.id   AF-A0A2V2N1U2-F1
#
_cell.length_a   1.000
_cell.length_b   1.000
_cell.length_c   1.000
_cell.angle_alpha   90.00
_cell.angle_beta   90.00
_cell.angle_gamma   90.00
#
_symmetry.space_group_name_H-M   'P 1'
#
loop_
_entity.id
_entity.type
_entity.pdbx_description
1 polymer ?
#
loop_
_entity_poly.entity_id
_entity_poly.type
_entity_poly.pdbx_seq_one_letter_code
_entity_poly.pdbx_strand_id
1 'polypeptide(L)'
;MSQFVESRKKSSGFELCGRMIRENDSLVVFIDDVGKFEIPGRVLMGVLAGLGDEELSWGKVRLSESGRGLYLDIGTGSYVGPVSRVRAVMEGKNRKGPVSRVVNAS
;
A
#
# COMPACT_ATOMS: atom_id res chain seq x y z
N MET A 1 13.12 -26.78 34.15
CA MET A 1 13.93 -26.36 32.99
C MET A 1 12.97 -25.75 31.97
N SER A 2 12.91 -24.42 31.90
CA SER A 2 11.97 -23.72 31.02
C SER A 2 12.62 -23.55 29.65
N GLN A 3 12.10 -24.25 28.65
CA GLN A 3 12.57 -24.19 27.28
C GLN A 3 11.98 -22.93 26.62
N PHE A 4 12.80 -21.89 26.46
CA PHE A 4 12.41 -20.71 25.68
C PHE A 4 12.48 -21.08 24.20
N VAL A 5 11.31 -21.21 23.57
CA VAL A 5 11.21 -21.37 22.12
C VAL A 5 11.37 -19.98 21.51
N GLU A 6 12.59 -19.65 21.13
CA GLU A 6 12.85 -18.47 20.30
C GLU A 6 12.32 -18.78 18.89
N SER A 7 11.04 -18.47 18.67
CA SER A 7 10.47 -18.50 17.32
C SER A 7 11.20 -17.44 16.50
N ARG A 8 12.10 -17.85 15.60
CA ARG A 8 12.69 -16.95 14.60
C ARG A 8 11.54 -16.26 13.88
N LYS A 9 11.27 -14.99 14.20
CA LYS A 9 10.39 -14.14 13.39
C LYS A 9 11.02 -14.13 11.99
N LYS A 10 10.38 -14.80 11.03
CA LYS A 10 10.62 -14.51 9.61
C LYS A 10 10.57 -12.99 9.48
N SER A 11 11.61 -12.38 8.92
CA SER A 11 11.55 -11.00 8.47
C SER A 11 10.26 -10.86 7.66
N SER A 12 9.34 -10.01 8.11
CA SER A 12 8.15 -9.73 7.32
C SER A 12 8.64 -9.21 5.98
N GLY A 13 8.13 -9.74 4.86
CA GLY A 13 8.45 -9.24 3.52
C GLY A 13 7.97 -7.79 3.26
N PHE A 14 7.63 -7.07 4.33
CA PHE A 14 7.03 -5.76 4.37
C PHE A 14 7.66 -4.97 5.53
N GLU A 15 8.05 -3.74 5.24
CA GLU A 15 8.58 -2.77 6.19
C GLU A 15 7.65 -1.55 6.19
N LEU A 16 7.14 -1.12 7.35
CA LEU A 16 6.28 0.06 7.42
C LEU A 16 7.10 1.32 7.10
N CYS A 17 6.67 2.09 6.10
CA CYS A 17 7.47 3.20 5.56
C CYS A 17 6.61 4.40 5.12
N GLY A 18 5.37 4.49 5.59
CA GLY A 18 4.48 5.54 5.13
C GLY A 18 3.04 5.40 5.58
N ARG A 19 2.22 6.29 5.04
CA ARG A 19 0.79 6.38 5.33
C ARG A 19 0.00 6.86 4.13
N MET A 20 -1.23 6.39 4.03
CA MET A 20 -2.24 6.89 3.11
C MET A 20 -3.28 7.70 3.86
N ILE A 21 -3.80 8.75 3.23
CA ILE A 21 -4.95 9.53 3.69
C ILE A 21 -5.85 9.82 2.50
N ARG A 22 -7.07 10.28 2.78
CA ARG A 22 -7.94 10.87 1.77
C ARG A 22 -7.74 12.38 1.76
N GLU A 23 -7.48 12.95 0.59
CA GLU A 23 -7.59 14.40 0.34
C GLU A 23 -8.59 14.60 -0.80
N ASN A 24 -9.70 15.29 -0.53
CA ASN A 24 -10.82 15.45 -1.48
C ASN A 24 -11.34 14.09 -1.99
N ASP A 25 -11.22 13.84 -3.30
CA ASP A 25 -11.60 12.59 -3.96
C ASP A 25 -10.40 11.70 -4.30
N SER A 26 -9.21 12.04 -3.77
CA SER A 26 -7.98 11.32 -4.06
C SER A 26 -7.47 10.57 -2.84
N LEU A 27 -6.86 9.41 -3.09
CA LEU A 27 -6.00 8.75 -2.12
C LEU A 27 -4.61 9.35 -2.23
N VAL A 28 -4.12 9.93 -1.14
CA VAL A 28 -2.80 10.52 -1.06
C VAL A 28 -1.91 9.64 -0.21
N VAL A 29 -0.78 9.23 -0.79
CA VAL A 29 0.19 8.34 -0.17
C VAL A 29 1.47 9.12 0.12
N PHE A 30 1.86 9.14 1.39
CA PHE A 30 3.14 9.65 1.87
C PHE A 30 4.06 8.47 2.15
N ILE A 31 5.23 8.47 1.53
CA ILE A 31 6.28 7.48 1.75
C ILE A 31 7.49 8.22 2.30
N ASP A 32 7.97 7.78 3.46
CA ASP A 32 9.08 8.37 4.18
C ASP A 32 10.32 8.37 3.27
N ASP A 33 11.02 9.52 3.19
CA ASP A 33 12.19 9.78 2.34
C ASP A 33 12.01 9.59 0.82
N VAL A 34 10.78 9.38 0.33
CA VAL A 34 10.49 9.18 -1.11
C VAL A 34 9.57 10.28 -1.63
N GLY A 35 8.47 10.59 -0.94
CA GLY A 35 7.61 11.72 -1.32
C GLY A 35 6.11 11.55 -1.09
N LYS A 36 5.34 12.42 -1.75
CA LYS A 36 3.87 12.48 -1.74
C LYS A 36 3.34 12.13 -3.12
N PHE A 37 2.45 11.15 -3.19
CA PHE A 37 1.88 10.63 -4.43
C PHE A 37 0.36 10.65 -4.35
N GLU A 38 -0.29 11.09 -5.43
CA GLU A 38 -1.74 11.19 -5.51
C GLU A 38 -2.29 10.17 -6.51
N ILE A 39 -3.34 9.46 -6.08
CA ILE A 39 -4.14 8.57 -6.92
C ILE A 39 -5.56 9.14 -6.97
N PRO A 40 -6.02 9.61 -8.14
CA PRO A 40 -7.39 10.08 -8.30
C PRO A 40 -8.41 8.98 -8.00
N GLY A 41 -9.52 9.31 -7.34
CA GLY A 41 -10.55 8.34 -6.94
C GLY A 41 -11.08 7.48 -8.08
N ARG A 42 -11.29 8.07 -9.27
CA ARG A 42 -11.71 7.32 -10.47
C ARG A 42 -10.72 6.22 -10.88
N VAL A 43 -9.42 6.51 -10.82
CA VAL A 43 -8.34 5.57 -11.16
C VAL A 43 -8.30 4.46 -10.10
N LEU A 44 -8.33 4.87 -8.83
CA LEU A 44 -8.36 3.94 -7.71
C LEU A 44 -9.56 2.98 -7.78
N MET A 45 -10.75 3.47 -8.10
CA MET A 45 -11.94 2.64 -8.26
C MET A 45 -11.79 1.61 -9.38
N GLY A 46 -11.20 2.00 -10.52
CA GLY A 46 -10.92 1.07 -11.62
C GLY A 46 -10.00 -0.07 -11.21
N VAL A 47 -8.87 0.27 -10.57
CA VAL A 47 -7.92 -0.75 -10.07
C VAL A 47 -8.55 -1.63 -9.00
N LEU A 48 -9.29 -1.04 -8.04
CA LEU A 48 -9.94 -1.80 -6.97
C LEU A 48 -11.10 -2.68 -7.45
N ALA A 49 -11.66 -2.39 -8.63
CA ALA A 49 -12.63 -3.23 -9.31
C ALA A 49 -11.98 -4.34 -10.16
N GLY A 50 -10.64 -4.35 -10.28
CA GLY A 50 -9.91 -5.34 -11.06
C GLY A 50 -9.99 -5.11 -12.57
N LEU A 51 -10.25 -3.87 -13.02
CA LEU A 51 -10.32 -3.54 -14.44
C LEU A 51 -8.94 -3.49 -15.13
N GLY A 52 -7.87 -3.56 -14.35
CA GLY A 52 -6.51 -3.54 -14.82
C GLY A 52 -5.61 -2.72 -13.90
N ASP A 53 -4.35 -2.66 -14.28
CA ASP A 53 -3.38 -1.77 -13.67
C ASP A 53 -3.47 -0.38 -14.32
N GLU A 54 -3.06 0.65 -13.59
CA GLU A 54 -3.11 2.03 -14.05
C GLU A 54 -1.72 2.69 -13.96
N GLU A 55 -1.34 3.39 -15.02
CA GLU A 55 -0.08 4.13 -15.10
C GLU A 55 -0.31 5.62 -14.80
N LEU A 56 0.43 6.15 -13.84
CA LEU A 56 0.41 7.54 -13.42
C LEU A 56 1.79 8.17 -13.71
N SER A 57 1.87 9.49 -13.65
CA SER A 57 3.11 10.22 -13.98
C SER A 57 4.32 9.85 -13.12
N TRP A 58 4.09 9.28 -11.93
CA TRP A 58 5.12 8.88 -10.98
C TRP A 58 5.36 7.36 -10.93
N GLY A 59 4.56 6.56 -11.64
CA GLY A 59 4.67 5.10 -11.65
C GLY A 59 3.33 4.40 -11.76
N LYS A 60 3.29 3.15 -11.30
CA LYS A 60 2.19 2.22 -11.58
C LYS A 60 1.40 1.86 -10.34
N VAL A 61 0.08 1.76 -10.48
CA VAL A 61 -0.84 1.28 -9.43
C VAL A 61 -1.49 -0.01 -9.88
N ARG A 62 -1.43 -1.03 -9.03
CA ARG A 62 -1.98 -2.35 -9.35
C ARG A 62 -2.56 -3.07 -8.15
N LEU A 63 -3.47 -3.99 -8.41
CA LEU A 63 -3.98 -4.89 -7.39
C LEU A 63 -3.04 -6.11 -7.27
N SER A 64 -2.85 -6.60 -6.06
CA SER A 64 -2.20 -7.90 -5.85
C SER A 64 -3.05 -9.02 -6.47
N GLU A 65 -2.45 -10.14 -6.86
CA GLU A 65 -3.19 -11.32 -7.35
C GLU A 65 -4.30 -11.77 -6.39
N SER A 66 -4.05 -11.70 -5.07
CA SER A 66 -5.04 -12.06 -4.05
C SER A 66 -6.17 -11.03 -3.87
N GLY A 67 -6.10 -9.87 -4.52
CA GLY A 67 -7.01 -8.74 -4.34
C GLY A 67 -6.88 -7.98 -3.01
N ARG A 68 -5.97 -8.39 -2.11
CA ARG A 68 -5.87 -7.85 -0.74
C ARG A 68 -4.88 -6.70 -0.58
N GLY A 69 -3.94 -6.53 -1.51
CA GLY A 69 -2.96 -5.45 -1.51
C GLY A 69 -3.16 -4.51 -2.70
N LEU A 70 -3.10 -3.21 -2.45
CA LEU A 70 -2.94 -2.19 -3.48
C LEU A 70 -1.45 -1.85 -3.55
N TYR A 71 -0.82 -2.19 -4.66
CA TYR A 71 0.59 -1.96 -4.90
C TYR A 71 0.80 -0.64 -5.64
N LEU A 72 1.85 0.07 -5.25
CA LEU A 72 2.37 1.28 -5.89
C LEU A 72 3.83 0.99 -6.25
N ASP A 73 4.12 0.90 -7.54
CA ASP A 73 5.48 0.73 -8.04
C ASP A 73 6.00 2.12 -8.47
N ILE A 74 6.95 2.65 -7.71
CA ILE A 74 7.47 4.02 -7.85
C ILE A 74 8.98 3.97 -8.02
N GLY A 75 9.46 4.30 -9.22
CA GLY A 75 10.86 4.11 -9.59
C GLY A 75 11.28 2.66 -9.42
N THR A 76 12.26 2.41 -8.55
CA THR A 76 12.76 1.05 -8.25
C THR A 76 12.13 0.44 -6.99
N GLY A 77 11.21 1.15 -6.32
CA GLY A 77 10.56 0.70 -5.09
C GLY A 77 9.16 0.16 -5.35
N SER A 78 8.77 -0.87 -4.59
CA SER A 78 7.39 -1.36 -4.55
C SER A 78 6.83 -1.17 -3.14
N TYR A 79 5.65 -0.57 -3.08
CA TYR A 79 4.96 -0.24 -1.83
C TYR A 79 3.56 -0.82 -1.86
N VAL A 80 3.00 -1.11 -0.69
CA VAL A 80 1.70 -1.74 -0.57
C VAL A 80 0.89 -1.16 0.58
N GLY A 81 -0.39 -0.93 0.29
CA GLY A 81 -1.42 -0.66 1.28
C GLY A 81 -2.45 -1.80 1.30
N PRO A 82 -2.95 -2.26 2.47
CA PRO A 82 -4.05 -3.22 2.51
C PRO A 82 -5.31 -2.60 1.88
N VAL A 83 -5.94 -3.30 0.94
CA VAL A 83 -7.15 -2.81 0.23
C VAL A 83 -8.27 -2.48 1.21
N SER A 84 -8.44 -3.27 2.27
CA SER A 84 -9.43 -2.99 3.33
C SER A 84 -9.16 -1.64 4.01
N ARG A 85 -7.90 -1.27 4.23
CA ARG A 85 -7.51 0.02 4.79
C ARG A 85 -7.66 1.15 3.79
N VAL A 86 -7.31 0.93 2.53
CA VAL A 86 -7.55 1.88 1.43
C VAL A 86 -9.03 2.25 1.36
N ARG A 87 -9.92 1.25 1.29
CA ARG A 87 -11.38 1.46 1.25
C ARG A 87 -11.87 2.21 2.47
N ALA A 88 -11.48 1.79 3.67
CA ALA A 88 -11.88 2.47 4.90
C ALA A 88 -11.38 3.93 4.97
N VAL A 89 -10.21 4.25 4.41
CA VAL A 89 -9.71 5.63 4.31
C VAL A 89 -10.54 6.44 3.31
N MET A 90 -10.80 5.89 2.13
CA MET A 90 -11.60 6.56 1.11
C MET A 90 -13.06 6.78 1.56
N GLU A 91 -13.62 5.86 2.33
CA GLU A 91 -14.96 5.98 2.93
C GLU A 91 -15.00 6.94 4.14
N GLY A 92 -13.85 7.47 4.58
CA GLY A 92 -13.75 8.33 5.77
C GLY A 92 -13.90 7.60 7.10
N LYS A 93 -14.03 6.27 7.10
CA LYS A 93 -14.09 5.43 8.31
C LYS A 93 -12.77 5.42 9.07
N ASN A 94 -11.65 5.59 8.36
CA ASN A 94 -10.32 5.76 8.93
C ASN A 94 -9.71 7.08 8.47
N ARG A 95 -9.12 7.84 9.40
CA ARG A 95 -8.37 9.06 9.05
C ARG A 95 -7.10 8.77 8.23
N LYS A 96 -6.43 7.65 8.50
CA LYS A 96 -5.19 7.22 7.85
C LYS A 96 -5.07 5.70 7.75
N GLY A 97 -4.29 5.22 6.79
CA GLY A 97 -3.93 3.81 6.64
C GLY A 97 -2.41 3.63 6.51
N PRO A 98 -1.86 2.45 6.87
CA PRO A 98 -0.44 2.18 6.77
C PRO A 98 -0.02 1.89 5.33
N VAL A 99 1.19 2.29 4.96
CA VAL A 99 1.86 1.88 3.71
C VAL A 99 3.18 1.23 4.06
N SER A 100 3.45 0.08 3.44
CA SER A 100 4.67 -0.69 3.67
C SER A 100 5.45 -0.86 2.38
N ARG A 101 6.78 -0.79 2.48
CA ARG A 101 7.69 -1.17 1.41
C ARG A 101 7.75 -2.69 1.35
N VAL A 102 7.75 -3.24 0.15
CA VAL A 102 8.00 -4.65 -0.10
C VAL A 102 9.50 -4.87 -0.03
N VAL A 103 9.94 -5.64 0.96
CA VAL A 103 11.33 -6.07 1.11
C VAL A 103 11.33 -7.56 0.84
N ASN A 104 11.88 -7.99 -0.29
CA ASN A 104 11.95 -9.40 -0.63
C ASN A 104 12.57 -10.15 0.55
N ALA A 105 11.83 -11.08 1.16
CA ALA A 105 12.40 -12.09 2.02
C ALA A 105 13.15 -13.04 1.09
N SER A 106 14.42 -12.71 0.81
CA SER A 106 15.40 -13.63 0.23
C SER A 106 15.48 -14.91 1.04
#